data_AF-A0A3N5TJQ3-F1
#
_entry.id   AF-A0A3N5TJQ3-F1
#
_cell.length_a   1.000
_cell.length_b   1.000
_cell.length_c   1.000
_cell.angle_alpha   90.00
_cell.angle_beta   90.00
_cell.angle_gamma   90.00
#
_symmetry.space_group_name_H-M   'P 1'
#
loop_
_entity.id
_entity.type
_entity.pdbx_description
1 polymer ?
#
loop_
_entity_poly.entity_id
_entity_poly.type
_entity_poly.pdbx_seq_one_letter_code
_entity_poly.pdbx_strand_id
1 'polypeptide(L)'
;DKLFPAIRYLDVGLAVSYLLLAAQAKGLATCPIGLITAYNDDVSRMLSISEDKEILLGIALGYADENSPVNAFRTGRADLKEIVTWYE
;
A
#
# COMPACT_ATOMS: atom_id res chain seq x y z
N ASP A 1 4.00 -8.89 12.04
CA ASP A 1 4.38 -9.62 13.27
C ASP A 1 5.88 -9.82 13.23
N LYS A 2 6.57 -9.25 14.21
CA LYS A 2 8.03 -9.23 14.29
C LYS A 2 8.62 -10.62 14.53
N LEU A 3 7.78 -11.61 14.83
CA LEU A 3 8.17 -13.01 15.05
C LEU A 3 8.57 -13.73 13.75
N PHE A 4 8.05 -13.31 12.60
CA PHE A 4 8.37 -13.95 11.31
C PHE A 4 9.58 -13.29 10.65
N PRO A 5 10.29 -13.96 9.73
CA PRO A 5 11.37 -13.34 8.95
C PRO A 5 10.86 -12.24 8.01
N ALA A 6 11.77 -11.41 7.50
CA ALA A 6 11.42 -10.27 6.61
C ALA A 6 10.73 -10.68 5.30
N ILE A 7 10.84 -11.96 4.89
CA ILE A 7 10.14 -12.50 3.73
C ILE A 7 8.62 -12.29 3.80
N ARG A 8 8.05 -12.14 5.01
CA ARG A 8 6.63 -11.80 5.24
C ARG A 8 6.16 -10.54 4.51
N TYR A 9 7.07 -9.62 4.18
CA TYR A 9 6.72 -8.40 3.46
C TYR A 9 6.22 -8.70 2.05
N LEU A 10 6.66 -9.82 1.44
CA LEU A 10 6.12 -10.30 0.17
C LEU A 10 4.63 -10.61 0.29
N ASP A 11 4.24 -11.38 1.30
CA ASP A 11 2.84 -11.77 1.52
C ASP A 11 1.95 -10.56 1.80
N VAL A 12 2.46 -9.60 2.60
CA VAL A 12 1.76 -8.33 2.85
C VAL A 12 1.59 -7.54 1.55
N GLY A 13 2.63 -7.45 0.71
CA GLY A 13 2.56 -6.78 -0.58
C GLY A 13 1.55 -7.41 -1.53
N LEU A 14 1.49 -8.75 -1.58
CA LEU A 14 0.50 -9.49 -2.35
C LEU A 14 -0.92 -9.22 -1.83
N ALA A 15 -1.15 -9.31 -0.52
CA ALA A 15 -2.45 -9.06 0.09
C ALA A 15 -2.93 -7.61 -0.13
N VAL A 16 -2.04 -6.63 0.02
CA VAL A 16 -2.33 -5.22 -0.27
C VAL A 16 -2.68 -5.05 -1.75
N SER A 17 -1.93 -5.66 -2.67
CA SER A 17 -2.22 -5.56 -4.11
C SER A 17 -3.63 -6.06 -4.44
N TYR A 18 -4.03 -7.22 -3.89
CA TYR A 18 -5.38 -7.74 -4.08
C TYR A 18 -6.46 -6.86 -3.44
N LEU A 19 -6.20 -6.30 -2.26
CA LEU A 19 -7.13 -5.38 -1.59
C LEU A 19 -7.38 -4.12 -2.43
N LEU A 20 -6.33 -3.51 -2.97
CA LEU A 20 -6.42 -2.31 -3.81
C LEU A 20 -7.21 -2.59 -5.11
N LEU A 21 -6.93 -3.72 -5.77
CA LEU A 21 -7.65 -4.13 -6.97
C LEU A 21 -9.13 -4.43 -6.67
N ALA A 22 -9.42 -5.11 -5.56
CA ALA A 22 -10.79 -5.41 -5.14
C ALA A 22 -11.57 -4.14 -4.79
N ALA A 23 -10.94 -3.18 -4.11
CA ALA A 23 -11.53 -1.87 -3.81
C ALA A 23 -11.91 -1.14 -5.12
N GLN A 24 -11.00 -1.10 -6.10
CA GLN A 24 -11.29 -0.48 -7.38
C GLN A 24 -12.42 -1.21 -8.14
N ALA A 25 -12.45 -2.54 -8.13
CA ALA A 25 -13.55 -3.30 -8.72
C ALA A 25 -14.92 -3.01 -8.06
N LYS A 26 -14.92 -2.45 -6.85
CA LYS A 26 -16.13 -2.00 -6.12
C LYS A 26 -16.39 -0.51 -6.24
N GLY A 27 -15.65 0.21 -7.10
CA GLY A 27 -15.80 1.66 -7.31
C GLY A 27 -15.22 2.50 -6.18
N LEU A 28 -14.29 1.95 -5.39
CA LEU A 28 -13.57 2.66 -4.33
C LEU A 28 -12.17 3.03 -4.82
N ALA A 29 -11.68 4.18 -4.35
CA ALA A 29 -10.30 4.61 -4.51
C ALA A 29 -9.47 4.26 -3.27
N THR A 30 -8.17 4.04 -3.49
CA THR A 30 -7.21 3.72 -2.44
C THR A 30 -5.93 4.53 -2.55
N CYS A 31 -5.34 4.88 -1.41
CA CYS A 31 -3.99 5.47 -1.33
C CYS A 31 -3.15 4.72 -0.29
N PRO A 32 -2.20 3.87 -0.72
CA PRO A 32 -1.19 3.27 0.16
C PRO A 32 -0.18 4.33 0.60
N ILE A 33 0.07 4.45 1.90
CA ILE A 33 0.86 5.52 2.52
C ILE A 33 1.94 4.88 3.39
N GLY A 34 3.19 4.95 2.93
CA GLY A 34 4.35 4.51 3.71
C GLY A 34 4.75 5.50 4.81
N LEU A 35 4.49 6.80 4.61
CA LEU A 35 4.90 7.86 5.55
C LEU A 35 4.34 7.68 6.98
N ILE A 36 3.22 6.97 7.13
CA ILE A 36 2.62 6.70 8.45
C ILE A 36 3.58 5.96 9.39
N THR A 37 4.52 5.18 8.83
CA THR A 37 5.52 4.43 9.61
C THR A 37 6.49 5.33 10.37
N ALA A 38 6.68 6.58 9.94
CA ALA A 38 7.47 7.57 10.67
C ALA A 38 6.82 7.97 12.01
N TYR A 39 5.53 7.69 12.19
CA TYR A 39 4.74 7.98 13.38
C TYR A 39 4.28 6.69 14.09
N ASN A 40 5.05 5.60 13.94
CA ASN A 40 4.67 4.27 14.44
C ASN A 40 4.28 4.27 15.92
N ASP A 41 4.99 5.03 16.76
CA ASP A 41 4.75 5.06 18.21
C ASP A 41 3.41 5.72 18.56
N ASP A 42 3.08 6.84 17.90
CA ASP A 42 1.82 7.55 18.11
C ASP A 42 0.63 6.71 17.61
N VAL A 43 0.77 6.12 16.42
CA VAL A 43 -0.27 5.27 15.81
C VAL A 43 -0.48 4.00 16.63
N SER A 44 0.59 3.34 17.07
CA SER A 44 0.49 2.12 17.87
C SER A 44 -0.17 2.39 19.21
N ARG A 45 0.18 3.50 19.87
CA ARG A 45 -0.45 3.90 21.14
C ARG A 45 -1.93 4.22 20.97
N MET A 46 -2.27 5.01 19.94
CA MET A 46 -3.64 5.43 19.67
C MET A 46 -4.56 4.24 19.38
N LEU A 47 -4.07 3.27 18.61
CA LEU A 47 -4.84 2.09 18.18
C LEU A 47 -4.65 0.87 19.09
N SER A 48 -3.90 1.01 20.19
CA SER A 48 -3.55 -0.10 21.10
C SER A 48 -2.94 -1.31 20.36
N ILE A 49 -2.09 -1.03 19.37
CA ILE A 49 -1.36 -2.06 18.62
C ILE A 49 -0.23 -2.58 19.52
N SER A 50 -0.19 -3.90 19.67
CA SER A 50 0.83 -4.59 20.47
C SER A 50 2.24 -4.43 19.89
N GLU A 51 3.25 -4.40 20.75
CA GLU A 51 4.66 -4.18 20.38
C GLU A 51 5.26 -5.31 19.53
N ASP A 52 4.64 -6.50 19.52
CA ASP A 52 4.97 -7.63 18.64
C ASP A 52 4.52 -7.41 17.18
N LYS A 53 3.67 -6.41 16.93
CA LYS A 53 3.26 -6.01 15.60
C LYS A 53 4.16 -4.90 15.07
N GLU A 54 4.14 -4.80 13.75
CA GLU A 54 4.90 -3.81 13.00
C GLU A 54 3.94 -3.15 12.03
N ILE A 55 3.89 -1.82 12.06
CA ILE A 55 3.11 -1.04 11.11
C ILE A 55 3.95 -0.87 9.84
N LEU A 56 3.46 -1.39 8.72
CA LEU A 56 4.17 -1.36 7.44
C LEU A 56 3.68 -0.25 6.51
N LEU A 57 2.37 0.00 6.50
CA LEU A 57 1.75 1.07 5.73
C LEU A 57 0.35 1.37 6.28
N GLY A 58 -0.16 2.53 5.91
CA GLY A 58 -1.58 2.87 6.01
C GLY A 58 -2.22 2.81 4.63
N ILE A 59 -3.53 2.61 4.57
CA ILE A 59 -4.30 2.65 3.31
C ILE A 59 -5.51 3.54 3.55
N ALA A 60 -5.55 4.69 2.88
CA ALA A 60 -6.81 5.44 2.77
C ALA A 60 -7.72 4.71 1.77
N LEU A 61 -8.99 4.53 2.12
CA LEU A 61 -10.01 3.84 1.31
C LEU A 61 -11.30 4.67 1.35
N GLY A 62 -11.91 4.90 0.19
CA GLY A 62 -13.17 5.63 0.11
C GLY A 62 -13.57 5.95 -1.32
N TYR A 63 -14.47 6.91 -1.49
CA TYR A 63 -14.83 7.44 -2.80
C TYR A 63 -13.90 8.61 -3.15
N ALA A 64 -13.34 8.60 -4.35
CA ALA A 64 -12.51 9.70 -4.81
C ALA A 64 -13.36 10.97 -5.01
N ASP A 65 -12.78 12.11 -4.65
CA ASP A 65 -13.27 13.40 -5.12
C ASP A 65 -12.74 13.63 -6.55
N GLU A 66 -13.60 13.41 -7.54
CA GLU A 66 -13.28 13.57 -8.96
C GLU A 66 -13.00 15.03 -9.36
N ASN A 67 -13.41 16.01 -8.53
CA ASN A 67 -13.14 17.43 -8.78
C ASN A 67 -11.81 17.89 -8.18
N SER A 68 -11.15 17.04 -7.38
CA SER A 68 -9.89 17.40 -6.73
C SER A 68 -8.74 17.33 -7.74
N PRO A 69 -8.01 18.43 -7.99
CA PRO A 69 -6.91 18.43 -8.98
C PRO A 69 -5.77 17.48 -8.61
N VAL A 70 -5.60 17.14 -7.34
CA VAL A 70 -4.59 16.16 -6.90
C VAL A 70 -4.85 14.76 -7.48
N ASN A 71 -6.11 14.43 -7.75
CA ASN A 71 -6.51 13.13 -8.32
C ASN A 71 -6.38 13.09 -9.85
N ALA A 72 -6.07 14.22 -10.51
CA ALA A 72 -5.86 14.29 -11.95
C ALA A 72 -4.44 13.89 -12.37
N PHE A 73 -3.47 13.89 -11.45
CA PHE A 73 -2.09 13.50 -11.76
C PHE A 73 -2.00 12.04 -12.18
N ARG A 74 -1.11 11.73 -13.13
CA ARG A 74 -0.84 10.38 -13.60
C ARG A 74 0.66 10.13 -13.62
N THR A 75 1.08 9.09 -12.91
CA THR A 75 2.47 8.60 -12.93
C THR A 75 2.72 7.78 -14.19
N GLY A 76 3.90 7.92 -14.80
CA GLY A 76 4.37 6.98 -15.81
C GLY A 76 4.72 5.60 -15.23
N ARG A 77 5.00 4.65 -16.12
CA ARG A 77 5.64 3.37 -15.82
C ARG A 77 6.82 3.20 -16.78
N ALA A 78 7.85 2.46 -16.37
CA ALA A 78 8.98 2.12 -17.24
C ALA A 78 8.48 1.34 -18.47
N ASP A 79 9.17 1.48 -19.60
CA ASP A 79 8.90 0.70 -20.81
C ASP A 79 9.17 -0.79 -20.52
N LEU A 80 8.43 -1.69 -21.19
CA LEU A 80 8.58 -3.13 -21.00
C LEU A 80 10.02 -3.59 -21.27
N LYS A 81 10.70 -2.98 -22.24
CA LYS A 81 12.10 -3.28 -22.56
C LYS A 81 13.10 -2.97 -21.44
N GLU A 82 12.70 -2.14 -20.47
CA GLU A 82 13.52 -1.79 -19.31
C GLU A 82 13.41 -2.81 -18.19
N ILE A 83 12.33 -3.61 -18.16
CA ILE A 83 12.00 -4.51 -17.03
C ILE A 83 11.80 -5.98 -17.42
N VAL A 84 11.76 -6.32 -18.72
CA VAL A 84 11.59 -7.70 -19.20
C VAL A 84 12.73 -8.09 -20.15
N THR A 85 13.31 -9.27 -19.91
CA THR A 85 14.23 -9.95 -20.83
C THR A 85 13.60 -11.27 -21.28
N TRP A 86 13.49 -11.46 -22.59
CA TRP A 86 12.92 -12.65 -23.20
C TRP A 86 14.03 -13.64 -23.58
N TYR A 87 13.76 -14.93 -23.40
CA TYR A 87 14.63 -16.04 -23.81
C TYR A 87 13.81 -17.00 -24.67
N GLU A 88 14.45 -17.61 -25.67
CA GLU A 88 13.88 -18.69 -26.50
C GLU A 88 14.16 -20.07 -25.90
#